data_AF-A0A6P0WXX4-F1
#
_entry.id   AF-A0A6P0WXX4-F1
#
_cell.length_a   1.000
_cell.length_b   1.000
_cell.length_c   1.000
_cell.angle_alpha   90.00
_cell.angle_beta   90.00
_cell.angle_gamma   90.00
#
_symmetry.space_group_name_H-M   'P 1'
#
loop_
_entity.id
_entity.type
_entity.pdbx_description
1 polymer ?
#
loop_
_entity_poly.entity_id
_entity_poly.type
_entity_poly.pdbx_seq_one_letter_code
_entity_poly.pdbx_strand_id
1 'polypeptide(L)'
;MAKSKLIMDVNIACDFSFSVYDSIDKDEVSLGSNSVTTQANLDVNILVYFIKNLDKIGADIEVDDVEVEINQLDTIYFGEIEPDWMEDKDYI
;
A
#
# COMPACT_ATOMS: atom_id res chain seq x y z
N MET A 1 28.52 -2.99 5.78
CA MET A 1 27.16 -3.27 5.28
C MET A 1 26.60 -4.45 6.05
N ALA A 2 25.41 -4.30 6.62
CA ALA A 2 24.60 -5.42 7.12
C ALA A 2 23.30 -5.50 6.31
N LYS A 3 22.80 -6.71 6.08
CA LYS A 3 21.51 -6.97 5.43
C LYS A 3 20.57 -7.65 6.43
N SER A 4 19.34 -7.17 6.48
CA SER A 4 18.27 -7.79 7.27
C SER A 4 17.00 -7.94 6.42
N LYS A 5 16.17 -8.91 6.77
CA LYS A 5 14.83 -9.09 6.20
C LYS A 5 13.81 -8.85 7.31
N LEU A 6 12.83 -7.99 7.06
CA LEU A 6 11.71 -7.75 7.96
C LEU A 6 10.39 -8.02 7.23
N ILE A 7 9.40 -8.43 8.02
CA ILE A 7 8.00 -8.51 7.60
C ILE A 7 7.30 -7.34 8.28
N MET A 8 6.62 -6.50 7.50
CA MET A 8 5.87 -5.35 7.99
C MET A 8 4.38 -5.52 7.72
N ASP A 9 3.54 -5.26 8.71
CA ASP A 9 2.10 -5.12 8.52
C ASP A 9 1.79 -3.74 7.92
N VAL A 10 1.12 -3.72 6.77
CA VAL A 10 0.72 -2.49 6.08
C VAL A 10 -0.79 -2.45 5.88
N ASN A 11 -1.38 -1.26 6.00
CA ASN A 11 -2.76 -1.02 5.60
C ASN A 11 -2.78 -0.48 4.17
N ILE A 12 -3.62 -1.07 3.33
CA ILE A 12 -3.82 -0.65 1.96
C ILE A 12 -5.26 -0.18 1.82
N ALA A 13 -5.43 1.04 1.32
CA ALA A 13 -6.73 1.62 0.99
C ALA A 13 -6.88 1.74 -0.53
N CYS A 14 -8.05 1.41 -1.05
CA CYS A 14 -8.37 1.56 -2.46
C CYS A 14 -9.80 2.05 -2.64
N ASP A 15 -9.98 2.99 -3.58
CA ASP A 15 -11.27 3.55 -3.95
C ASP A 15 -11.70 2.97 -5.30
N PHE A 16 -12.89 2.37 -5.33
CA PHE A 16 -13.50 1.81 -6.53
C PHE A 16 -14.66 2.70 -6.96
N SER A 17 -14.75 2.95 -8.27
CA SER A 17 -15.88 3.65 -8.88
C SER A 17 -16.52 2.73 -9.92
N PHE A 18 -17.84 2.66 -9.90
CA PHE A 18 -18.61 1.79 -10.77
C PHE A 18 -19.43 2.63 -11.74
N SER A 19 -19.49 2.23 -13.00
CA SER A 19 -20.34 2.85 -14.01
C SER A 19 -20.91 1.82 -14.96
N VAL A 20 -22.00 2.17 -15.62
CA VAL A 20 -22.60 1.40 -16.72
C VAL A 20 -22.85 2.31 -17.91
N TYR A 21 -22.54 1.81 -19.10
CA TYR A 21 -22.82 2.52 -20.34
C TYR A 21 -24.33 2.54 -20.64
N ASP A 22 -24.92 3.72 -20.76
CA ASP A 22 -26.26 3.90 -21.30
C ASP A 22 -26.23 4.03 -22.83
N SER A 23 -26.95 3.14 -23.50
CA SER A 23 -27.03 3.12 -24.96
C SER A 23 -27.93 4.21 -25.57
N ILE A 24 -28.83 4.82 -24.79
CA ILE A 24 -29.74 5.88 -25.27
C ILE A 24 -28.99 7.20 -25.34
N ASP A 25 -28.46 7.64 -24.19
CA ASP A 25 -27.75 8.92 -24.08
C ASP A 25 -26.27 8.82 -24.46
N LYS A 26 -25.74 7.59 -24.60
CA LYS A 26 -24.36 7.27 -25.01
C LYS A 26 -23.31 7.77 -24.03
N ASP A 27 -23.62 7.73 -22.74
CA ASP A 27 -22.75 8.11 -21.64
C ASP A 27 -22.60 6.98 -20.61
N GLU A 28 -21.74 7.21 -19.61
CA GLU A 28 -21.53 6.31 -18.48
C GLU A 28 -22.32 6.83 -17.29
N VAL A 29 -23.27 6.04 -16.80
CA VAL A 29 -24.04 6.33 -15.61
C VAL A 29 -23.33 5.74 -14.40
N SER A 30 -23.02 6.59 -13.40
CA SER A 30 -22.41 6.14 -12.16
C SER A 30 -23.32 5.18 -11.40
N LEU A 31 -22.76 4.07 -10.95
CA LEU A 31 -23.42 3.11 -10.06
C LEU A 31 -23.01 3.29 -8.59
N GLY A 32 -22.23 4.32 -8.29
CA GLY A 32 -21.68 4.56 -6.96
C GLY A 32 -20.20 4.20 -6.85
N SER A 33 -19.71 4.25 -5.63
CA SER A 33 -18.29 4.06 -5.30
C SER A 33 -18.14 3.32 -3.98
N ASN A 34 -17.02 2.66 -3.78
CA ASN A 34 -16.73 1.94 -2.55
C ASN A 34 -15.26 2.14 -2.15
N SER A 35 -15.02 2.49 -0.89
CA SER A 35 -13.67 2.64 -0.33
C SER A 35 -13.37 1.45 0.57
N VAL A 36 -12.42 0.61 0.19
CA VAL A 36 -12.09 -0.63 0.91
C VAL A 36 -10.68 -0.57 1.45
N THR A 37 -10.51 -1.02 2.70
CA THR A 37 -9.22 -1.17 3.35
C THR A 37 -8.92 -2.63 3.64
N THR A 38 -7.69 -3.07 3.39
CA THR A 38 -7.21 -4.41 3.76
C THR A 38 -5.82 -4.34 4.37
N GLN A 39 -5.42 -5.39 5.08
CA GLN A 39 -4.08 -5.53 5.65
C GLN A 39 -3.27 -6.53 4.84
N ALA A 40 -2.01 -6.19 4.58
CA ALA A 40 -1.07 -7.09 3.93
C ALA A 40 0.26 -7.11 4.67
N ASN A 41 1.00 -8.21 4.49
CA ASN A 41 2.37 -8.32 4.96
C ASN A 41 3.31 -8.01 3.80
N LEU A 42 4.24 -7.10 4.04
CA LEU A 42 5.24 -6.67 3.07
C LEU A 42 6.61 -7.16 3.52
N ASP A 43 7.24 -7.99 2.68
CA ASP A 43 8.63 -8.37 2.84
C ASP A 43 9.53 -7.20 2.41
N VAL A 44 10.34 -6.68 3.33
CA VAL A 44 11.34 -5.64 3.02
C VAL A 44 12.75 -6.09 3.34
N ASN A 45 13.67 -5.72 2.46
CA ASN A 45 15.10 -5.88 2.73
C ASN A 45 15.65 -4.53 3.22
N ILE A 46 16.37 -4.56 4.35
CA ILE A 46 17.06 -3.39 4.89
C ILE A 46 18.55 -3.58 4.70
N LEU A 47 19.19 -2.58 4.11
CA LEU A 47 20.64 -2.48 3.97
C LEU A 47 21.15 -1.34 4.86
N VAL A 48 21.97 -1.69 5.84
CA VAL A 48 22.56 -0.72 6.77
C VAL A 48 24.04 -0.55 6.43
N TYR A 49 24.43 0.69 6.15
CA TYR A 49 25.81 1.09 5.91
C TYR A 49 26.39 1.65 7.20
N PHE A 50 27.64 1.28 7.47
CA PHE A 50 28.36 1.71 8.67
C PHE A 50 29.65 2.39 8.24
N ILE A 51 29.96 3.52 8.87
CA ILE A 51 31.26 4.15 8.77
C ILE A 51 32.02 3.88 10.07
N LYS A 52 33.31 3.60 9.91
CA LYS A 52 34.25 3.53 11.03
C LYS A 52 35.42 4.45 10.74
N ASN A 53 35.70 5.34 11.68
CA ASN A 53 36.93 6.11 11.65
C ASN A 53 38.10 5.23 12.10
N LEU A 54 39.00 4.86 11.18
CA LEU A 54 40.13 3.97 11.45
C LEU A 54 41.31 4.67 12.14
N ASP A 55 41.26 6.00 12.28
CA ASP A 55 42.36 6.79 12.83
C ASP A 55 42.43 6.76 14.36
N LYS A 56 41.44 6.16 15.03
CA LYS A 56 41.40 6.01 16.49
C LYS A 56 41.29 4.54 16.90
N ILE A 57 42.24 4.08 17.71
CA ILE A 57 42.13 2.78 18.39
C ILE A 57 40.95 2.87 19.37
N GLY A 58 39.96 2.00 19.19
CA GLY A 58 38.70 2.03 19.97
C GLY A 58 37.60 2.91 19.38
N ALA A 59 37.70 3.33 18.11
CA ALA A 59 36.67 4.13 17.46
C ALA A 59 35.29 3.45 17.44
N ASP A 60 34.27 4.24 17.74
CA ASP A 60 32.86 3.87 17.64
C ASP A 60 32.46 3.59 16.19
N ILE A 61 31.54 2.65 16.01
CA ILE A 61 30.91 2.35 14.73
C ILE A 61 29.66 3.22 14.65
N GLU A 62 29.58 4.07 13.63
CA GLU A 62 28.41 4.89 13.35
C GLU A 62 27.62 4.31 12.17
N VAL A 63 26.28 4.40 12.25
CA VAL A 63 25.42 4.12 11.10
C VAL A 63 25.52 5.31 10.16
N ASP A 64 25.87 5.04 8.92
CA ASP A 64 26.04 6.04 7.87
C ASP A 64 24.74 6.24 7.10
N ASP A 65 24.15 5.13 6.64
CA ASP A 65 22.93 5.15 5.84
C ASP A 65 22.09 3.88 6.03
N VAL A 66 20.79 3.99 5.75
CA VAL A 66 19.83 2.90 5.78
C VAL A 66 18.98 2.94 4.52
N GLU A 67 19.18 1.96 3.65
CA GLU A 67 18.36 1.77 2.45
C GLU A 67 17.28 0.70 2.72
N VAL A 68 16.06 0.97 2.27
CA VAL A 68 14.93 0.03 2.34
C VAL A 68 14.52 -0.34 0.93
N GLU A 69 14.71 -1.61 0.59
CA GLU A 69 14.22 -2.19 -0.65
C GLU A 69 12.88 -2.86 -0.38
N ILE A 70 11.82 -2.27 -0.93
CA ILE A 70 10.47 -2.81 -0.86
C ILE A 70 10.32 -3.83 -1.99
N ASN A 71 10.06 -5.09 -1.64
CA ASN A 71 9.69 -6.08 -2.65
C ASN A 71 8.29 -5.75 -3.18
N GLN A 72 8.08 -5.97 -4.47
CA GLN A 72 6.79 -5.71 -5.10
C GLN A 72 5.70 -6.63 -4.52
N LEU A 73 4.54 -6.05 -4.17
CA LEU A 73 3.33 -6.82 -3.92
C LEU A 73 2.68 -7.12 -5.28
N ASP A 74 2.65 -8.39 -5.68
CA ASP A 74 2.10 -8.79 -6.98
C ASP A 74 0.57 -8.66 -7.02
N THR A 75 -0.11 -9.07 -5.96
CA THR A 75 -1.58 -9.10 -5.89
C THR A 75 -2.07 -8.80 -4.47
N ILE A 76 -3.12 -8.00 -4.36
CA ILE A 76 -3.82 -7.70 -3.10
C ILE A 76 -5.30 -8.10 -3.27
N TYR A 77 -5.84 -8.85 -2.33
CA TYR A 77 -7.24 -9.25 -2.32
C TYR A 77 -8.04 -8.35 -1.37
N PHE A 78 -9.00 -7.60 -1.93
CA PHE A 78 -9.88 -6.70 -1.18
C PHE A 78 -11.22 -7.34 -0.79
N GLY A 79 -11.48 -8.58 -1.22
CA GLY A 79 -12.79 -9.22 -1.05
C GLY A 79 -13.71 -8.98 -2.26
N GLU A 80 -15.00 -9.20 -2.03
CA GLU A 80 -16.05 -8.79 -2.95
C GLU A 80 -16.24 -7.28 -2.86
N ILE A 81 -16.28 -6.62 -4.02
CA ILE A 81 -16.43 -5.16 -4.11
C ILE A 81 -17.67 -4.91 -4.95
N GLU A 82 -18.62 -4.21 -4.36
CA GLU A 82 -19.92 -3.92 -4.97
C GLU A 82 -20.16 -2.41 -4.99
N PRO A 83 -20.97 -1.91 -5.93
CA PRO A 83 -21.41 -0.52 -5.92
C PRO A 83 -22.24 -0.23 -4.67
N ASP A 84 -21.93 0.86 -3.97
CA ASP A 84 -22.80 1.39 -2.92
C ASP A 84 -23.90 2.23 -3.57
N TRP A 85 -25.10 1.66 -3.64
CA TRP A 85 -26.27 2.27 -4.26
C TRP A 85 -26.91 3.38 -3.43
N MET A 86 -26.29 3.83 -2.33
CA MET A 86 -26.80 4.81 -1.36
C MET A 86 -28.29 4.60 -1.09
N GLU A 87 -28.63 3.78 -0.07
CA GLU A 87 -30.00 3.52 0.40
C GLU A 87 -30.97 4.63 -0.04
N ASP A 88 -31.86 4.29 -0.99
CA ASP A 88 -32.98 5.15 -1.37
C ASP A 88 -33.65 5.57 -0.07
N LYS A 89 -33.43 6.83 0.34
CA LYS A 89 -34.22 7.40 1.42
C LYS A 89 -35.63 7.46 0.90
N ASP A 90 -36.42 6.45 1.26
CA ASP A 90 -37.86 6.42 1.09
C ASP A 90 -38.41 7.76 1.61
N TYR A 91 -38.75 8.66 0.69
CA TYR A 91 -39.47 9.87 1.02
C TYR A 91 -40.88 9.44 1.46
N ILE A 92 -41.12 9.41 2.78
CA ILE A 92 -42.42 9.19 3.41
C ILE A 92 -43.41 10.29 3.01
#